data_AF-N8W9C4-F1
#
_entry.id   AF-N8W9C4-F1
#
_cell.length_a   1.000
_cell.length_b   1.000
_cell.length_c   1.000
_cell.angle_alpha   90.00
_cell.angle_beta   90.00
_cell.angle_gamma   90.00
#
_symmetry.space_group_name_H-M   'P 1'
#
loop_
_entity.id
_entity.type
_entity.pdbx_description
1 polymer ?
#
loop_
_entity_poly.entity_id
_entity_poly.type
_entity_poly.pdbx_seq_one_letter_code
_entity_poly.pdbx_strand_id
1 'polypeptide(L)'
;MKFISILFLSVLLAACSSAEKKQQDQYFYSVVNKYFGKFSPKENVWIDKPMNKYATAEVKKSSMSFGDFENIQKKLQDDGWVLISSHDSFFEYCLDKKIYMGVLYPINSKHYGYDGEEINYENINEWSVGLSYSEAGVKHCVKDEIPVINLG
;
A
#
# COMPACT_ATOMS: atom_id res chain seq x y z
N MET A 1 57.61 -1.95 4.60
CA MET A 1 56.36 -1.26 4.24
C MET A 1 55.77 -1.93 3.01
N LYS A 2 54.65 -2.66 3.10
CA LYS A 2 53.76 -3.02 1.97
C LYS A 2 52.63 -4.02 2.30
N PHE A 3 52.58 -4.61 3.51
CA PHE A 3 51.58 -5.63 3.82
C PHE A 3 50.41 -5.19 4.72
N ILE A 4 50.42 -3.97 5.28
CA ILE A 4 49.37 -3.52 6.22
C ILE A 4 48.22 -2.79 5.50
N SER A 5 48.41 -2.35 4.25
CA SER A 5 47.42 -1.50 3.56
C SER A 5 46.30 -2.27 2.85
N ILE A 6 46.37 -3.61 2.75
CA ILE A 6 45.40 -4.41 1.99
C ILE A 6 44.27 -4.95 2.89
N LEU A 7 44.47 -5.02 4.21
CA LEU A 7 43.46 -5.58 5.13
C LEU A 7 42.32 -4.60 5.47
N PHE A 8 42.49 -3.30 5.22
CA PHE A 8 41.47 -2.28 5.49
C PHE A 8 40.47 -2.06 4.34
N LEU A 9 40.76 -2.56 3.13
CA LEU A 9 39.88 -2.35 1.98
C LEU A 9 38.78 -3.42 1.85
N SER A 10 38.96 -4.58 2.47
CA SER A 10 37.99 -5.69 2.42
C SER A 10 36.85 -5.59 3.43
N VAL A 11 36.97 -4.74 4.45
CA VAL A 11 35.92 -4.56 5.49
C VAL A 11 34.83 -3.57 5.05
N LEU A 12 35.07 -2.75 4.03
CA LEU A 12 34.10 -1.77 3.52
C LEU A 12 33.10 -2.34 2.51
N LEU A 13 33.36 -3.52 1.93
CA LEU A 13 32.47 -4.13 0.93
C LEU A 13 31.37 -5.01 1.52
N ALA A 14 31.40 -5.31 2.82
CA ALA A 14 30.38 -6.13 3.49
C ALA A 14 29.20 -5.33 4.08
N ALA A 15 29.25 -3.99 4.05
CA ALA A 15 28.21 -3.14 4.65
C ALA A 15 27.05 -2.78 3.69
N CYS A 16 27.21 -3.01 2.38
CA CYS A 16 26.19 -2.73 1.37
C CYS A 16 25.49 -4.01 0.94
N SER A 17 24.54 -4.51 1.71
CA SER A 17 23.54 -5.49 1.24
C SER A 17 22.45 -5.82 2.27
N SER A 18 22.62 -5.46 3.54
CA SER A 18 21.66 -5.77 4.61
C SER A 18 20.72 -4.61 4.97
N ALA A 19 21.05 -3.37 4.59
CA ALA A 19 20.23 -2.19 4.89
C ALA A 19 18.98 -2.09 4.00
N GLU A 20 19.10 -2.36 2.69
CA GLU A 20 17.97 -2.30 1.74
C GLU A 20 16.90 -3.35 2.04
N LYS A 21 17.32 -4.55 2.46
CA LYS A 21 16.39 -5.66 2.70
C LYS A 21 15.47 -5.43 3.89
N LYS A 22 15.91 -4.67 4.90
CA LYS A 22 15.12 -4.38 6.11
C LYS A 22 14.11 -3.24 5.90
N GLN A 23 14.37 -2.37 4.93
CA GLN A 23 13.53 -1.20 4.65
C GLN A 23 12.29 -1.55 3.81
N GLN A 24 12.39 -2.54 2.93
CA GLN A 24 11.29 -2.95 2.06
C GLN A 24 10.18 -3.71 2.81
N ASP A 25 10.51 -4.41 3.90
CA ASP A 25 9.55 -5.16 4.74
C ASP A 25 8.77 -4.25 5.70
N GLN A 26 9.17 -2.96 5.79
CA GLN A 26 8.50 -1.95 6.62
C GLN A 26 7.68 -0.94 5.81
N TYR A 27 7.63 -1.04 4.47
CA TYR A 27 6.98 -0.02 3.67
C TYR A 27 5.48 0.10 3.98
N PHE A 28 4.73 -1.02 3.94
CA PHE A 28 3.29 -0.98 4.25
C PHE A 28 3.01 -0.63 5.70
N TYR A 29 3.80 -1.13 6.65
CA TYR A 29 3.73 -0.70 8.05
C TYR A 29 3.90 0.82 8.16
N SER A 30 4.89 1.39 7.47
CA SER A 30 5.15 2.82 7.47
C SER A 30 4.00 3.62 6.84
N VAL A 31 3.41 3.11 5.76
CA VAL A 31 2.24 3.72 5.10
C VAL A 31 1.03 3.68 6.04
N VAL A 32 0.69 2.51 6.59
CA VAL A 32 -0.43 2.35 7.53
C VAL A 32 -0.24 3.25 8.74
N ASN A 33 0.94 3.25 9.35
CA ASN A 33 1.23 4.07 10.51
C ASN A 33 1.19 5.58 10.18
N LYS A 34 1.68 6.02 9.01
CA LYS A 34 1.68 7.43 8.58
C LYS A 34 0.28 8.04 8.48
N TYR A 35 -0.68 7.27 7.98
CA TYR A 35 -2.04 7.76 7.71
C TYR A 35 -3.04 7.36 8.80
N PHE A 36 -2.92 6.14 9.32
CA PHE A 36 -3.90 5.54 10.21
C PHE A 36 -3.37 5.30 11.63
N GLY A 37 -2.07 5.46 11.89
CA GLY A 37 -1.43 5.12 13.17
C GLY A 37 -2.08 5.73 14.42
N LYS A 38 -2.57 6.97 14.31
CA LYS A 38 -3.27 7.65 15.42
C LYS A 38 -4.58 6.97 15.85
N PHE A 39 -5.11 6.06 15.03
CA PHE A 39 -6.33 5.30 15.28
C PHE A 39 -6.07 3.85 15.70
N SER A 40 -4.81 3.51 15.95
CA SER A 40 -4.36 2.18 16.40
C SER A 40 -4.80 1.05 15.45
N PRO A 41 -4.31 1.04 14.20
CA PRO A 41 -4.66 0.03 13.22
C PRO A 41 -4.14 -1.35 13.66
N LYS A 42 -4.90 -2.40 13.34
CA LYS A 42 -4.46 -3.79 13.47
C LYS A 42 -4.01 -4.27 12.10
N GLU A 43 -2.71 -4.47 11.92
CA GLU A 43 -2.14 -4.93 10.65
C GLU A 43 -2.12 -6.45 10.55
N ASN A 44 -2.48 -6.97 9.38
CA ASN A 44 -2.33 -8.35 8.97
C ASN A 44 -1.51 -8.37 7.67
N VAL A 45 -0.26 -8.82 7.73
CA VAL A 45 0.58 -8.96 6.52
C VAL A 45 0.33 -10.33 5.91
N TRP A 46 -0.06 -10.36 4.64
CA TRP A 46 -0.51 -11.59 3.96
C TRP A 46 0.54 -12.11 2.97
N ILE A 47 1.16 -11.25 2.17
CA ILE A 47 2.15 -11.63 1.16
C ILE A 47 3.32 -10.66 1.24
N ASP A 48 4.51 -11.19 1.48
CA ASP A 48 5.75 -10.40 1.52
C ASP A 48 6.81 -11.03 0.60
N LYS A 49 6.72 -10.72 -0.70
CA LYS A 49 7.72 -11.12 -1.70
C LYS A 49 8.34 -9.88 -2.34
N PRO A 50 9.62 -9.92 -2.77
CA PRO A 50 10.30 -8.74 -3.30
C PRO A 50 9.56 -8.02 -4.45
N MET A 51 8.94 -8.80 -5.35
CA MET A 51 8.24 -8.26 -6.53
C MET A 51 6.75 -8.00 -6.30
N ASN A 52 6.16 -8.58 -5.26
CA ASN A 52 4.72 -8.51 -4.99
C ASN A 52 4.49 -8.53 -3.48
N LYS A 53 3.87 -7.47 -2.96
CA LYS A 53 3.53 -7.36 -1.54
C LYS A 53 2.04 -7.09 -1.38
N TYR A 54 1.45 -7.68 -0.35
CA TYR A 54 0.07 -7.43 0.05
C TYR A 54 -0.07 -7.43 1.57
N ALA A 55 -0.70 -6.39 2.10
CA ALA A 55 -1.05 -6.29 3.51
C ALA A 55 -2.43 -5.68 3.67
N THR A 56 -3.08 -6.00 4.79
CA THR A 56 -4.31 -5.35 5.22
C THR A 56 -4.15 -4.74 6.60
N ALA A 57 -4.96 -3.74 6.90
CA ALA A 57 -5.10 -3.18 8.22
C ALA A 57 -6.57 -2.89 8.53
N GLU A 58 -6.94 -3.04 9.80
CA GLU A 58 -8.28 -2.77 10.30
C GLU A 58 -8.25 -1.62 11.31
N VAL A 59 -9.20 -0.70 11.20
CA VAL A 59 -9.35 0.43 12.15
C VAL A 59 -10.78 0.46 12.65
N LYS A 60 -11.00 0.51 13.96
CA LYS A 60 -12.36 0.58 14.52
C LYS A 60 -13.06 1.86 14.08
N LYS A 61 -14.33 1.77 13.66
CA LYS A 61 -15.14 2.97 13.38
C LYS A 61 -15.35 3.85 14.60
N SER A 62 -15.27 3.27 15.81
CA SER A 62 -15.33 4.04 17.05
C SER A 62 -14.06 4.85 17.34
N SER A 63 -12.93 4.53 16.70
CA SER A 63 -11.70 5.33 16.82
C SER A 63 -11.50 6.28 15.64
N MET A 64 -11.98 5.93 14.44
CA MET A 64 -11.87 6.76 13.23
C MET A 64 -13.25 7.02 12.63
N SER A 65 -13.70 8.28 12.70
CA SER A 65 -14.93 8.72 12.03
C SER A 65 -14.74 8.88 10.53
N PHE A 66 -15.84 9.06 9.79
CA PHE A 66 -15.74 9.39 8.36
C PHE A 66 -15.09 10.77 8.13
N GLY A 67 -15.38 11.77 8.99
CA GLY A 67 -14.72 13.09 8.92
C GLY A 67 -13.23 13.05 9.25
N ASP A 68 -12.80 12.11 10.08
CA ASP A 68 -11.37 11.83 10.28
C ASP A 68 -10.71 11.31 8.99
N PHE A 69 -11.42 10.42 8.27
CA PHE A 69 -10.96 9.91 7.00
C PHE A 69 -10.86 11.00 5.93
N GLU A 70 -11.80 11.96 5.86
CA GLU A 70 -11.69 13.10 4.93
C GLU A 70 -10.38 13.89 5.09
N ASN A 71 -9.86 13.98 6.32
CA ASN A 71 -8.55 14.61 6.56
C ASN A 71 -7.38 13.74 6.09
N ILE A 72 -7.51 12.41 6.20
CA ILE A 72 -6.54 11.46 5.63
C ILE A 72 -6.54 11.57 4.10
N GLN A 73 -7.71 11.70 3.46
CA GLN A 73 -7.81 11.85 2.01
C GLN A 73 -7.04 13.07 1.51
N LYS A 74 -7.16 14.22 2.18
CA LYS A 74 -6.38 15.42 1.86
C LYS A 74 -4.88 15.16 1.96
N LYS A 75 -4.45 14.52 3.06
CA LYS A 75 -3.04 14.18 3.27
C LYS A 75 -2.51 13.21 2.20
N LEU A 76 -3.30 12.21 1.81
CA LEU A 76 -2.96 11.28 0.72
C LEU A 76 -2.73 12.04 -0.58
N GLN A 77 -3.62 12.98 -0.93
CA GLN A 77 -3.49 13.83 -2.12
C GLN A 77 -2.23 14.71 -2.06
N ASP A 78 -1.97 15.36 -0.93
CA ASP A 78 -0.77 16.18 -0.72
C ASP A 78 0.52 15.35 -0.85
N ASP A 79 0.46 14.08 -0.45
CA ASP A 79 1.55 13.10 -0.55
C ASP A 79 1.64 12.41 -1.93
N GLY A 80 0.84 12.83 -2.91
CA GLY A 80 0.91 12.38 -4.31
C GLY A 80 0.08 11.14 -4.66
N TRP A 81 -0.78 10.66 -3.74
CA TRP A 81 -1.72 9.59 -4.05
C TRP A 81 -2.85 10.11 -4.94
N VAL A 82 -3.17 9.37 -5.99
CA VAL A 82 -4.24 9.69 -6.94
C VAL A 82 -5.45 8.84 -6.62
N LEU A 83 -6.59 9.46 -6.31
CA LEU A 83 -7.88 8.78 -6.16
C LEU A 83 -8.37 8.34 -7.54
N ILE A 84 -8.55 7.03 -7.73
CA ILE A 84 -9.00 6.44 -9.01
C ILE A 84 -10.46 5.96 -8.96
N SER A 85 -11.02 5.74 -7.78
CA SER A 85 -12.41 5.28 -7.57
C SER A 85 -12.87 5.64 -6.16
N SER A 86 -14.16 5.99 -6.01
CA SER A 86 -14.79 6.31 -4.73
C SER A 86 -16.22 5.79 -4.62
N HIS A 87 -16.47 4.59 -5.14
CA HIS A 87 -17.80 4.01 -5.24
C HIS A 87 -18.16 3.21 -3.99
N ASP A 88 -19.43 3.26 -3.57
CA ASP A 88 -19.99 2.42 -2.50
C ASP A 88 -19.17 2.44 -1.19
N SER A 89 -18.71 3.63 -0.79
CA SER A 89 -17.87 3.84 0.40
C SER A 89 -16.52 3.11 0.35
N PHE A 90 -16.08 2.73 -0.84
CA PHE A 90 -14.76 2.19 -1.13
C PHE A 90 -13.94 3.21 -1.92
N PHE A 91 -12.79 3.58 -1.36
CA PHE A 91 -11.91 4.62 -1.86
C PHE A 91 -10.60 4.00 -2.30
N GLU A 92 -10.26 4.16 -3.56
CA GLU A 92 -9.15 3.45 -4.17
C GLU A 92 -8.15 4.46 -4.73
N TYR A 93 -6.88 4.26 -4.37
CA TYR A 93 -5.80 5.17 -4.66
C TYR A 93 -4.64 4.45 -5.31
N CYS A 94 -3.91 5.18 -6.15
CA CYS A 94 -2.67 4.73 -6.75
C CYS A 94 -1.52 5.68 -6.43
N LEU A 95 -0.32 5.13 -6.26
CA LEU A 95 0.93 5.87 -6.14
C LEU A 95 1.97 5.24 -7.07
N ASP A 96 2.53 6.06 -7.96
CA ASP A 96 3.57 5.68 -8.93
C ASP A 96 3.26 4.40 -9.75
N LYS A 97 1.98 4.13 -10.01
CA LYS A 97 1.44 2.96 -10.75
C LYS A 97 1.73 1.58 -10.13
N LYS A 98 2.67 1.51 -9.21
CA LYS A 98 3.17 0.29 -8.58
C LYS A 98 2.50 -0.02 -7.26
N ILE A 99 1.85 0.97 -6.66
CA ILE A 99 1.27 0.86 -5.32
C ILE A 99 -0.20 1.24 -5.41
N TYR A 100 -1.04 0.39 -4.82
CA TYR A 100 -2.47 0.59 -4.70
C TYR A 100 -2.87 0.57 -3.22
N MET A 101 -3.81 1.43 -2.86
CA MET A 101 -4.47 1.44 -1.56
C MET A 101 -5.98 1.45 -1.75
N GLY A 102 -6.67 0.45 -1.21
CA GLY A 102 -8.11 0.44 -1.07
C GLY A 102 -8.48 0.74 0.38
N VAL A 103 -9.38 1.70 0.62
CA VAL A 103 -9.91 2.03 1.94
C VAL A 103 -11.42 1.88 1.92
N LEU A 104 -11.94 0.90 2.65
CA LEU A 104 -13.37 0.60 2.69
C LEU A 104 -13.98 1.05 4.02
N TYR A 105 -15.07 1.81 3.94
CA TYR A 105 -16.00 2.02 5.04
C TYR A 105 -17.22 1.10 4.84
N PRO A 106 -17.23 -0.10 5.43
CA PRO A 106 -18.25 -1.08 5.10
C PRO A 106 -19.61 -0.67 5.68
N ILE A 107 -20.58 -0.31 4.83
CA ILE A 107 -21.97 -0.05 5.24
C ILE A 107 -22.78 -1.35 5.17
N ASN A 108 -22.46 -2.21 4.21
CA ASN A 108 -23.06 -3.50 3.99
C ASN A 108 -21.99 -4.60 4.10
N SER A 109 -22.39 -5.87 4.13
CA SER A 109 -21.45 -6.99 4.05
C SER A 109 -20.93 -7.25 2.63
N LYS A 110 -21.46 -6.54 1.63
CA LYS A 110 -21.13 -6.69 0.21
C LYS A 110 -20.82 -5.35 -0.40
N HIS A 111 -19.72 -5.30 -1.15
CA HIS A 111 -19.22 -4.12 -1.84
C HIS A 111 -18.70 -4.49 -3.22
N TYR A 112 -18.57 -3.49 -4.10
CA TYR A 112 -18.02 -3.68 -5.44
C TYR A 112 -16.80 -2.78 -5.64
N GLY A 113 -15.68 -3.39 -6.06
CA GLY A 113 -14.45 -2.67 -6.42
C GLY A 113 -14.57 -1.90 -7.75
N TYR A 114 -13.54 -1.10 -8.06
CA TYR A 114 -13.47 -0.36 -9.33
C TYR A 114 -13.68 -1.20 -10.60
N ASP A 115 -13.30 -2.47 -10.59
CA ASP A 115 -13.47 -3.39 -11.72
C ASP A 115 -14.76 -4.22 -11.66
N GLY A 116 -15.62 -3.97 -10.68
CA GLY A 116 -16.87 -4.68 -10.47
C GLY A 116 -16.73 -6.00 -9.71
N GLU A 117 -15.53 -6.32 -9.19
CA GLU A 117 -15.36 -7.49 -8.33
C GLU A 117 -16.13 -7.33 -7.02
N GLU A 118 -16.86 -8.38 -6.64
CA GLU A 118 -17.59 -8.44 -5.37
C GLU A 118 -16.62 -8.70 -4.21
N ILE A 119 -16.64 -7.81 -3.23
CA ILE A 119 -15.84 -7.88 -2.01
C ILE A 119 -16.82 -8.19 -0.87
N ASN A 120 -16.67 -9.36 -0.26
CA ASN A 120 -17.41 -9.75 0.94
C ASN A 120 -16.65 -9.29 2.18
N TYR A 121 -17.34 -8.60 3.09
CA TYR A 121 -16.75 -8.05 4.30
C TYR A 121 -17.50 -8.53 5.55
N GLU A 122 -16.80 -9.23 6.44
CA GLU A 122 -17.41 -9.89 7.59
C GLU A 122 -17.66 -8.91 8.76
N ASN A 123 -16.77 -7.95 8.96
CA ASN A 123 -16.86 -7.00 10.08
C ASN A 123 -17.19 -5.57 9.61
N ILE A 124 -18.47 -5.21 9.70
CA ILE A 124 -18.94 -3.87 9.34
C ILE A 124 -18.59 -2.77 10.37
N ASN A 125 -18.01 -3.14 11.52
CA ASN A 125 -17.65 -2.18 12.59
C ASN A 125 -16.23 -1.63 12.46
N GLU A 126 -15.47 -2.11 11.49
CA GLU A 126 -14.08 -1.72 11.24
C GLU A 126 -13.95 -1.21 9.80
N TRP A 127 -13.13 -0.19 9.61
CA TRP A 127 -12.61 0.19 8.31
C TRP A 127 -11.64 -0.89 7.82
N SER A 128 -11.65 -1.15 6.52
CA SER A 128 -10.60 -1.94 5.85
C SER A 128 -9.61 -1.03 5.18
N VAL A 129 -8.32 -1.36 5.27
CA VAL A 129 -7.29 -0.79 4.43
C VAL A 129 -6.54 -1.94 3.78
N GLY A 130 -6.59 -2.05 2.45
CA GLY A 130 -5.80 -2.98 1.67
C GLY A 130 -4.67 -2.25 0.95
N LEU A 131 -3.45 -2.78 1.04
CA LEU A 131 -2.28 -2.25 0.34
C LEU A 131 -1.67 -3.33 -0.54
N SER A 132 -1.44 -2.99 -1.81
CA SER A 132 -0.73 -3.88 -2.73
C SER A 132 0.40 -3.14 -3.44
N TYR A 133 1.46 -3.88 -3.71
CA TYR A 133 2.63 -3.43 -4.46
C TYR A 133 2.96 -4.50 -5.49
N SER A 134 3.23 -4.06 -6.72
CA SER A 134 3.73 -4.90 -7.80
C SER A 134 4.80 -4.12 -8.54
N GLU A 135 5.99 -4.72 -8.71
CA GLU A 135 7.06 -4.11 -9.48
C GLU A 135 6.69 -3.92 -10.96
N ALA A 136 5.84 -4.81 -11.48
CA ALA A 136 5.29 -4.73 -12.84
C ALA A 136 4.14 -3.71 -12.98
N GLY A 137 3.77 -3.03 -11.89
CA GLY A 137 2.57 -2.21 -11.82
C GLY A 137 1.37 -2.98 -11.27
N VAL A 138 0.46 -2.27 -10.60
CA VAL A 138 -0.83 -2.82 -10.17
C VAL A 138 -1.84 -2.60 -11.28
N LYS A 139 -2.56 -3.64 -11.70
CA LYS A 139 -3.51 -3.61 -12.82
C LYS A 139 -4.46 -2.41 -12.79
N HIS A 140 -5.02 -2.08 -11.62
CA HIS A 140 -5.92 -0.94 -11.45
C HIS A 140 -5.23 0.41 -11.69
N CYS A 141 -3.92 0.51 -11.46
CA CYS A 141 -3.14 1.74 -11.57
C CYS A 141 -2.48 1.94 -12.94
N VAL A 142 -2.54 0.96 -13.85
CA VAL A 142 -1.95 1.02 -15.21
C VAL A 142 -2.99 0.90 -16.33
N LYS A 143 -4.27 0.79 -15.99
CA LYS A 143 -5.35 0.41 -16.90
C LYS A 143 -5.50 1.34 -18.11
N ASP A 144 -5.23 2.64 -17.95
CA ASP A 144 -5.33 3.63 -19.03
C ASP A 144 -4.10 3.68 -19.94
N GLU A 145 -3.08 2.85 -19.69
CA GLU A 145 -1.83 2.80 -20.46
C GLU A 145 -1.68 1.51 -21.27
N ILE A 146 -2.70 0.64 -21.30
CA ILE A 146 -2.65 -0.56 -22.16
C ILE A 146 -2.60 -0.06 -23.62
N PRO A 147 -1.50 -0.27 -24.36
CA PRO A 147 -1.44 0.16 -25.74
C PRO A 147 -2.51 -0.61 -26.52
N VAL A 148 -3.38 0.13 -27.22
CA VAL A 148 -4.29 -0.46 -28.19
C VAL A 148 -3.43 -1.13 -29.26
N ILE A 149 -3.37 -2.46 -29.23
CA ILE A 149 -2.72 -3.22 -30.30
C ILE A 149 -3.63 -3.10 -31.52
N ASN A 150 -3.25 -2.25 -32.47
CA ASN A 150 -3.85 -2.24 -33.80
C ASN A 150 -3.48 -3.55 -34.49
N LEU A 151 -4.43 -4.48 -34.52
CA LEU A 151 -4.37 -5.64 -35.39
C LEU A 151 -4.75 -5.16 -36.79
N GLY A 152 -3.74 -4.68 -37.53
CA GLY A 152 -3.85 -4.35 -38.95
C GLY A 152 -4.10 -5.57 -39.83
#